data_AF-A0A955FCY9-F1
#
_entry.id   AF-A0A955FCY9-F1
#
_cell.length_a   1.000
_cell.length_b   1.000
_cell.length_c   1.000
_cell.angle_alpha   90.00
_cell.angle_beta   90.00
_cell.angle_gamma   90.00
#
_symmetry.space_group_name_H-M   'P 1'
#
loop_
_entity.id
_entity.type
_entity.pdbx_description
1 polymer ?
#
loop_
_entity_poly.entity_id
_entity_poly.type
_entity_poly.pdbx_seq_one_letter_code
_entity_poly.pdbx_strand_id
1 'polypeptide(L)'
;MSDQASAVRDGAQLVADFQATMINLAGAEISAAEAAESEQLATGALRYFNGEGVLNPSLIPSDSNAQIARASVDAHIKKIQAEQYKQMSQDQLAEKLQQTNRDYKNRPVTIRVLDPAKKPIESLWFNKQRGFTTGTVNTKQLKAVIEEVWLDKNTLLVKPRLVSRVFEPNRKNYLVYIIDPETVQPMVELELV
;
A
#
# COMPACT_ATOMS: atom_id res chain seq x y z
N MET A 1 -26.08 -17.43 -19.16
CA MET A 1 -24.64 -17.72 -19.09
C MET A 1 -23.96 -16.65 -19.90
N SER A 2 -23.54 -15.58 -19.22
CA SER A 2 -23.01 -14.39 -19.87
C SER A 2 -21.51 -14.59 -20.04
N ASP A 3 -21.06 -14.69 -21.29
CA ASP A 3 -19.65 -14.53 -21.64
C ASP A 3 -19.19 -13.15 -21.18
N GLN A 4 -18.65 -13.06 -19.97
CA GLN A 4 -17.75 -11.99 -19.62
C GLN A 4 -16.46 -12.26 -20.38
N ALA A 5 -16.40 -11.74 -21.60
CA ALA A 5 -15.13 -11.51 -22.28
C ALA A 5 -14.21 -10.82 -21.26
N SER A 6 -13.20 -11.55 -20.79
CA SER A 6 -12.13 -11.03 -19.95
C SER A 6 -11.54 -9.85 -20.72
N ALA A 7 -11.93 -8.63 -20.32
CA ALA A 7 -11.35 -7.42 -20.89
C ALA A 7 -9.84 -7.57 -20.74
N VAL A 8 -9.12 -7.55 -21.86
CA VAL A 8 -7.67 -7.74 -21.87
C VAL A 8 -7.06 -6.64 -21.01
N ARG A 9 -6.76 -6.96 -19.76
CA ARG A 9 -6.16 -6.01 -18.83
C ARG A 9 -4.75 -5.70 -19.33
N ASP A 10 -4.48 -4.43 -19.58
CA ASP A 10 -3.21 -3.92 -20.08
C ASP A 10 -2.28 -3.50 -18.93
N GLY A 11 -1.05 -3.12 -19.26
CA GLY A 11 -0.08 -2.70 -18.24
C GLY A 11 -0.42 -1.36 -17.57
N ALA A 12 -1.17 -0.48 -18.24
CA ALA A 12 -1.60 0.79 -17.66
C ALA A 12 -2.64 0.57 -16.55
N GLN A 13 -3.57 -0.38 -16.74
CA GLN A 13 -4.52 -0.78 -15.71
C GLN A 13 -3.81 -1.32 -14.46
N LEU A 14 -2.74 -2.12 -14.63
CA LEU A 14 -1.95 -2.60 -13.50
C LEU A 14 -1.29 -1.45 -12.71
N VAL A 15 -0.72 -0.46 -13.41
CA VAL A 15 -0.15 0.74 -12.76
C VAL A 15 -1.24 1.52 -12.01
N ALA A 16 -2.41 1.71 -12.63
CA ALA A 16 -3.55 2.36 -12.00
C ALA A 16 -4.03 1.60 -10.75
N ASP A 17 -3.99 0.26 -10.79
CA ASP A 17 -4.35 -0.58 -9.65
C ASP A 17 -3.38 -0.42 -8.47
N PHE A 18 -2.08 -0.26 -8.74
CA PHE A 18 -1.08 0.10 -7.72
C PHE A 18 -1.36 1.48 -7.13
N GLN A 19 -1.59 2.49 -7.97
CA GLN A 19 -1.85 3.86 -7.53
C GLN A 19 -3.12 3.94 -6.67
N ALA A 20 -4.22 3.32 -7.12
CA ALA A 20 -5.47 3.29 -6.38
C ALA A 20 -5.32 2.56 -5.03
N THR A 21 -4.56 1.46 -5.00
CA THR A 21 -4.30 0.73 -3.75
C THR A 21 -3.50 1.59 -2.77
N MET A 22 -2.47 2.28 -3.23
CA MET A 22 -1.67 3.17 -2.39
C MET A 22 -2.50 4.31 -1.80
N ILE A 23 -3.37 4.93 -2.61
CA ILE A 23 -4.29 5.99 -2.15
C ILE A 23 -5.27 5.46 -1.10
N ASN A 24 -5.86 4.28 -1.33
CA ASN A 24 -6.80 3.68 -0.38
C ASN A 24 -6.13 3.34 0.96
N LEU A 25 -4.92 2.76 0.93
CA LEU A 25 -4.16 2.44 2.15
C LEU A 25 -3.76 3.72 2.90
N ALA A 26 -3.29 4.75 2.20
CA ALA A 26 -2.99 6.04 2.80
C ALA A 26 -4.24 6.68 3.43
N GLY A 27 -5.39 6.60 2.77
CA GLY A 27 -6.68 7.07 3.32
C GLY A 27 -7.06 6.34 4.61
N ALA A 28 -6.79 5.04 4.70
CA ALA A 28 -7.06 4.27 5.91
C ALA A 28 -6.15 4.67 7.07
N GLU A 29 -4.88 4.93 6.78
CA GLU A 29 -3.92 5.41 7.78
C GLU A 29 -4.27 6.83 8.26
N ILE A 30 -4.65 7.73 7.35
CA ILE A 30 -5.10 9.08 7.70
C ILE A 30 -6.34 9.03 8.59
N SER A 31 -7.35 8.24 8.22
CA SER A 31 -8.56 8.08 9.03
C SER A 31 -8.27 7.54 10.44
N ALA A 32 -7.33 6.59 10.55
CA ALA A 32 -6.88 6.09 11.85
C ALA A 32 -6.12 7.16 12.66
N ALA A 33 -5.30 7.99 12.02
CA ALA A 33 -4.60 9.09 12.67
C ALA A 33 -5.58 10.16 13.18
N GLU A 34 -6.57 10.56 12.39
CA GLU A 34 -7.61 11.50 12.79
C GLU A 34 -8.45 10.98 13.97
N ALA A 35 -8.76 9.68 13.98
CA ALA A 35 -9.44 9.05 15.09
C ALA A 35 -8.59 9.08 16.38
N ALA A 36 -7.29 8.79 16.27
CA ALA A 36 -6.37 8.83 17.39
C ALA A 36 -6.19 10.26 17.95
N GLU A 37 -6.07 11.27 17.09
CA GLU A 37 -6.03 12.68 17.49
C GLU A 37 -7.32 13.08 18.21
N SER A 38 -8.48 12.70 17.67
CA SER A 38 -9.78 12.98 18.30
C SER A 38 -9.90 12.33 19.69
N GLU A 39 -9.41 11.10 19.86
CA GLU A 39 -9.37 10.40 21.15
C GLU A 39 -8.42 11.09 22.15
N GLN A 40 -7.26 11.56 21.68
CA GLN A 40 -6.32 12.33 22.49
C GLN A 40 -6.91 13.66 22.95
N LEU A 41 -7.60 14.40 22.07
CA LEU A 41 -8.26 15.66 22.40
C LEU A 41 -9.38 15.46 23.44
N ALA A 42 -10.23 14.45 23.24
CA ALA A 42 -11.29 14.12 24.19
C ALA A 42 -10.73 13.72 25.57
N THR A 43 -9.67 12.90 25.58
CA THR A 43 -8.99 12.49 26.81
C THR A 43 -8.28 13.65 27.49
N GLY A 44 -7.65 14.54 26.72
CA GLY A 44 -6.99 15.75 27.21
C GLY A 44 -7.98 16.68 27.90
N ALA A 45 -9.15 16.91 27.29
CA ALA A 45 -10.24 17.68 27.89
C ALA A 45 -10.69 17.05 29.22
N LEU A 46 -10.92 15.74 29.25
CA LEU A 46 -11.31 15.03 30.47
C LEU A 46 -10.25 15.14 31.60
N ARG A 47 -8.96 15.10 31.26
CA ARG A 47 -7.85 15.23 32.21
C ARG A 47 -7.68 16.65 32.73
N TYR A 48 -7.89 17.66 31.90
CA TYR A 48 -7.82 19.07 32.29
C TYR A 48 -8.79 19.38 33.45
N PHE A 49 -10.00 18.83 33.40
CA PHE A 49 -11.00 19.05 34.45
C PHE A 49 -10.82 18.13 35.68
N ASN A 50 -10.09 17.02 35.58
CA ASN A 50 -9.97 16.03 36.67
C ASN A 50 -8.62 16.03 37.40
N GLY A 51 -7.63 16.83 36.98
CA GLY A 51 -6.35 16.98 37.70
C GLY A 51 -5.69 15.64 38.05
N GLU A 52 -5.21 14.91 37.04
CA GLU A 52 -4.49 13.62 37.13
C GLU A 52 -5.16 12.44 37.90
N GLY A 53 -6.36 12.62 38.48
CA GLY A 53 -7.09 11.58 39.22
C GLY A 53 -8.13 10.79 38.43
N VAL A 54 -8.79 9.85 39.12
CA VAL A 54 -9.94 9.07 38.61
C VAL A 54 -11.04 10.02 38.14
N LEU A 55 -11.54 9.81 36.91
CA LEU A 55 -12.58 10.64 36.29
C LEU A 55 -13.82 10.72 37.19
N ASN A 56 -14.12 11.91 37.71
CA ASN A 56 -15.36 12.16 38.43
C ASN A 56 -16.25 13.12 37.61
N PRO A 57 -17.35 12.62 36.99
CA PRO A 57 -18.25 13.43 36.19
C PRO A 57 -18.86 14.63 36.93
N SER A 58 -18.92 14.58 38.26
CA SER A 58 -19.46 15.67 39.09
C SER A 58 -18.49 16.86 39.27
N LEU A 59 -17.22 16.71 38.88
CA LEU A 59 -16.22 17.78 38.90
C LEU A 59 -16.18 18.57 37.59
N ILE A 60 -16.86 18.10 36.54
CA ILE A 60 -16.92 18.78 35.26
C ILE A 60 -18.03 19.84 35.33
N PRO A 61 -17.75 21.12 35.01
CA PRO A 61 -18.77 22.16 34.94
C PRO A 61 -19.94 21.75 34.04
N SER A 62 -21.18 22.05 34.45
CA SER A 62 -22.41 21.70 33.69
C SER A 62 -22.36 22.16 32.22
N ASP A 63 -21.75 23.32 31.99
CA ASP A 63 -21.65 23.94 30.67
C ASP A 63 -20.60 23.26 29.77
N SER A 64 -19.59 22.64 30.40
CA SER A 64 -18.53 21.87 29.73
C SER A 64 -18.92 20.40 29.51
N ASN A 65 -19.83 19.85 30.33
CA ASN A 65 -20.28 18.46 30.24
C ASN A 65 -20.85 18.12 28.86
N ALA A 66 -21.68 19.00 28.29
CA ALA A 66 -22.26 18.78 26.97
C ALA A 66 -21.19 18.78 25.86
N GLN A 67 -20.16 19.62 25.97
CA GLN A 67 -19.08 19.71 24.99
C GLN A 67 -18.13 18.51 25.06
N ILE A 68 -17.78 18.08 26.27
CA ILE A 68 -16.92 16.90 26.49
C ILE A 68 -17.64 15.62 26.09
N ALA A 69 -18.93 15.49 26.41
CA ALA A 69 -19.75 14.36 25.98
C ALA A 69 -19.83 14.29 24.45
N ARG A 70 -20.04 15.42 23.76
CA ARG A 70 -20.00 15.48 22.29
C ARG A 70 -18.64 15.09 21.74
N ALA A 71 -17.55 15.67 22.25
CA ALA A 71 -16.19 15.35 21.80
C ALA A 71 -15.84 13.85 22.00
N SER A 72 -16.29 13.25 23.11
CA SER A 72 -16.10 11.83 23.38
C SER A 72 -16.92 10.93 22.44
N VAL A 73 -18.18 11.30 22.17
CA VAL A 73 -19.03 10.60 21.20
C VAL A 73 -18.46 10.72 19.79
N ASP A 74 -18.03 11.91 19.39
CA ASP A 74 -17.42 12.17 18.08
C ASP A 74 -16.12 11.36 17.91
N ALA A 75 -15.26 11.33 18.94
CA ALA A 75 -14.04 10.51 18.92
C ALA A 75 -14.38 9.02 18.78
N HIS A 76 -15.40 8.53 19.49
CA HIS A 76 -15.83 7.14 19.40
C HIS A 76 -16.40 6.79 18.02
N ILE A 77 -17.22 7.67 17.44
CA ILE A 77 -17.76 7.50 16.08
C ILE A 77 -16.62 7.45 15.06
N LYS A 78 -15.66 8.39 15.14
CA LYS A 78 -14.49 8.40 14.25
C LYS A 78 -13.66 7.13 14.37
N LYS A 79 -13.47 6.62 15.59
CA LYS A 79 -12.77 5.35 15.82
C LYS A 79 -13.46 4.17 15.16
N ILE A 80 -14.78 4.04 15.35
CA ILE A 80 -15.58 2.99 14.70
C ILE A 80 -15.50 3.13 13.17
N GLN A 81 -15.62 4.35 12.64
CA GLN A 81 -15.51 4.61 11.21
C GLN A 81 -14.14 4.24 10.65
N ALA A 82 -13.05 4.58 11.36
CA ALA A 82 -11.70 4.22 10.96
C ALA A 82 -11.48 2.70 10.97
N GLU A 83 -12.00 1.99 11.98
CA GLU A 83 -11.95 0.52 12.04
C GLU A 83 -12.74 -0.13 10.90
N GLN A 84 -13.96 0.36 10.63
CA GLN A 84 -14.78 -0.11 9.51
C GLN A 84 -14.10 0.13 8.16
N TYR A 85 -13.56 1.33 7.96
CA TYR A 85 -12.86 1.69 6.73
C TYR A 85 -11.59 0.84 6.53
N LYS A 86 -10.82 0.61 7.59
CA LYS A 86 -9.63 -0.26 7.56
C LYS A 86 -10.01 -1.69 7.19
N GLN A 87 -11.04 -2.26 7.82
CA GLN A 87 -11.51 -3.61 7.53
C GLN A 87 -11.96 -3.73 6.06
N MET A 88 -12.80 -2.80 5.60
CA MET A 88 -13.24 -2.77 4.20
C MET A 88 -12.08 -2.64 3.23
N SER A 89 -11.09 -1.80 3.53
CA SER A 89 -9.90 -1.61 2.69
C SER A 89 -9.05 -2.88 2.61
N GLN A 90 -8.92 -3.62 3.72
CA GLN A 90 -8.19 -4.90 3.75
C GLN A 90 -8.90 -5.99 2.96
N ASP A 91 -10.22 -6.09 3.08
CA ASP A 91 -11.02 -7.09 2.36
C ASP A 91 -10.98 -6.83 0.84
N GLN A 92 -11.16 -5.56 0.43
CA GLN A 92 -11.04 -5.15 -0.97
C GLN A 92 -9.64 -5.39 -1.52
N LEU A 93 -8.59 -5.11 -0.73
CA LEU A 93 -7.21 -5.38 -1.11
C LEU A 93 -6.96 -6.88 -1.33
N ALA A 94 -7.42 -7.73 -0.42
CA ALA A 94 -7.24 -9.18 -0.53
C ALA A 94 -7.90 -9.75 -1.79
N GLU A 95 -9.14 -9.35 -2.07
CA GLU A 95 -9.86 -9.74 -3.28
C GLU A 95 -9.14 -9.23 -4.54
N LYS A 96 -8.79 -7.93 -4.56
CA LYS A 96 -8.10 -7.31 -5.68
C LYS A 96 -6.73 -7.94 -5.92
N LEU A 97 -5.98 -8.29 -4.89
CA LEU A 97 -4.68 -8.94 -4.98
C LEU A 97 -4.79 -10.33 -5.60
N GLN A 98 -5.79 -11.13 -5.19
CA GLN A 98 -6.03 -12.45 -5.76
C GLN A 98 -6.41 -12.35 -7.24
N GLN A 99 -7.32 -11.43 -7.59
CA GLN A 99 -7.74 -11.21 -8.97
C GLN A 99 -6.58 -10.72 -9.83
N THR A 100 -5.81 -9.74 -9.34
CA THR A 100 -4.64 -9.18 -10.04
C THR A 100 -3.57 -10.24 -10.26
N ASN A 101 -3.24 -11.06 -9.26
CA ASN A 101 -2.31 -12.16 -9.45
C ASN A 101 -2.83 -13.19 -10.46
N ARG A 102 -4.13 -13.50 -10.47
CA ARG A 102 -4.72 -14.37 -11.48
C ARG A 102 -4.57 -13.80 -12.89
N ASP A 103 -4.76 -12.49 -13.06
CA ASP A 103 -4.79 -11.84 -14.37
C ASP A 103 -3.40 -11.57 -14.96
N TYR A 104 -2.39 -11.32 -14.12
CA TYR A 104 -1.08 -10.87 -14.58
C TYR A 104 0.06 -11.88 -14.34
N LYS A 105 -0.10 -12.86 -13.44
CA LYS A 105 0.96 -13.85 -13.18
C LYS A 105 1.33 -14.61 -14.44
N ASN A 106 2.62 -14.86 -14.60
CA ASN A 106 3.26 -15.49 -15.77
C ASN A 106 3.11 -14.70 -17.09
N ARG A 107 2.53 -13.49 -17.08
CA ARG A 107 2.48 -12.67 -18.30
C ARG A 107 3.85 -12.04 -18.57
N PRO A 108 4.33 -12.07 -19.82
CA PRO A 108 5.49 -11.30 -20.23
C PRO A 108 5.22 -9.80 -20.08
N VAL A 109 6.22 -9.07 -19.59
CA VAL A 109 6.12 -7.62 -19.41
C VAL A 109 7.40 -6.93 -19.85
N THR A 110 7.25 -5.77 -20.45
CA THR A 110 8.31 -4.80 -20.67
C THR A 110 8.09 -3.65 -19.69
N ILE A 111 9.08 -3.41 -18.84
CA ILE A 111 9.08 -2.34 -17.84
C ILE A 111 9.99 -1.24 -18.38
N ARG A 112 9.48 -0.02 -18.50
CA ARG A 112 10.27 1.16 -18.86
C ARG A 112 10.36 2.08 -17.65
N VAL A 113 11.57 2.51 -17.30
CA VAL A 113 11.81 3.40 -16.16
C VAL A 113 11.59 4.84 -16.62
N LEU A 114 10.65 5.54 -15.99
CA LEU A 114 10.32 6.93 -16.30
C LEU A 114 11.36 7.88 -15.70
N ASP A 115 11.76 7.64 -14.45
CA ASP A 115 12.80 8.41 -13.77
C ASP A 115 13.91 7.49 -13.23
N PRO A 116 15.08 7.42 -13.91
CA PRO A 116 16.23 6.65 -13.44
C PRO A 116 16.81 7.13 -12.11
N ALA A 117 16.60 8.38 -11.71
CA ALA A 117 17.14 8.91 -10.46
C ALA A 117 16.49 8.25 -9.23
N LYS A 118 15.23 7.86 -9.35
CA LYS A 118 14.45 7.16 -8.32
C LYS A 118 14.80 5.67 -8.18
N LYS A 119 15.53 5.11 -9.15
CA LYS A 119 16.03 3.72 -9.15
C LYS A 119 14.97 2.67 -8.76
N PRO A 120 13.84 2.57 -9.50
CA PRO A 120 12.70 1.75 -9.10
C PRO A 120 12.91 0.24 -9.22
N ILE A 121 14.09 -0.24 -9.65
CA ILE A 121 14.36 -1.66 -9.89
C ILE A 121 15.50 -2.13 -9.00
N GLU A 122 15.21 -3.14 -8.20
CA GLU A 122 16.18 -3.88 -7.41
C GLU A 122 16.29 -5.33 -7.90
N SER A 123 17.51 -5.83 -7.98
CA SER A 123 17.78 -7.25 -8.18
C SER A 123 17.78 -7.98 -6.84
N LEU A 124 17.20 -9.17 -6.82
CA LEU A 124 17.15 -10.06 -5.67
C LEU A 124 17.90 -11.36 -5.99
N TRP A 125 18.90 -11.70 -5.18
CA TRP A 125 19.64 -12.95 -5.28
C TRP A 125 19.94 -13.55 -3.91
N PHE A 126 20.29 -14.83 -3.90
CA PHE A 126 20.65 -15.54 -2.66
C PHE A 126 22.17 -15.68 -2.56
N ASN A 127 22.74 -15.10 -1.51
CA ASN A 127 24.13 -15.27 -1.12
C ASN A 127 24.21 -16.36 -0.04
N LYS A 128 25.00 -17.41 -0.26
CA LYS A 128 25.15 -18.53 0.69
C LYS A 128 25.64 -18.10 2.09
N GLN A 129 26.34 -16.98 2.21
CA GLN A 129 26.88 -16.48 3.48
C GLN A 129 25.96 -15.48 4.18
N ARG A 130 25.16 -14.71 3.43
CA ARG A 130 24.36 -13.59 3.95
C ARG A 130 22.85 -13.78 3.80
N GLY A 131 22.41 -14.89 3.18
CA GLY A 131 21.02 -15.10 2.83
C GLY A 131 20.60 -14.28 1.61
N PHE A 132 19.33 -13.85 1.57
CA PHE A 132 18.84 -13.00 0.48
C PHE A 132 19.52 -11.64 0.51
N THR A 133 19.92 -11.14 -0.66
CA THR A 133 20.58 -9.85 -0.83
C THR A 133 19.90 -9.11 -1.98
N THR A 134 19.75 -7.80 -1.81
CA THR A 134 19.27 -6.90 -2.85
C THR A 134 20.40 -6.02 -3.39
N GLY A 135 20.21 -5.51 -4.60
CA GLY A 135 21.14 -4.58 -5.21
C GLY A 135 20.45 -3.77 -6.30
N THR A 136 20.77 -2.49 -6.37
CA THR A 136 20.11 -1.56 -7.28
C THR A 136 20.51 -1.82 -8.72
N VAL A 137 19.55 -1.73 -9.62
CA VAL A 137 19.75 -1.97 -11.05
C VAL A 137 19.52 -0.66 -11.79
N ASN A 138 20.59 -0.12 -12.38
CA ASN A 138 20.49 1.08 -13.20
C ASN A 138 20.22 0.71 -14.66
N THR A 139 18.95 0.43 -14.98
CA THR A 139 18.49 0.17 -16.35
C THR A 139 17.33 1.09 -16.72
N LYS A 140 17.27 1.50 -17.98
CA LYS A 140 16.12 2.26 -18.52
C LYS A 140 14.94 1.35 -18.89
N GLN A 141 15.22 0.07 -19.12
CA GLN A 141 14.22 -0.90 -19.58
C GLN A 141 14.55 -2.30 -19.09
N LEU A 142 13.53 -3.08 -18.75
CA LEU A 142 13.64 -4.48 -18.35
C LEU A 142 12.55 -5.31 -19.03
N LYS A 143 12.95 -6.39 -19.70
CA LYS A 143 12.03 -7.41 -20.23
C LYS A 143 12.00 -8.59 -19.28
N ALA A 144 10.83 -8.94 -18.78
CA ALA A 144 10.67 -9.93 -17.73
C ALA A 144 9.34 -10.71 -17.88
N VAL A 145 9.09 -11.59 -16.92
CA VAL A 145 7.81 -12.30 -16.73
C VAL A 145 7.34 -12.01 -15.31
N ILE A 146 6.08 -11.65 -15.14
CA ILE A 146 5.50 -11.37 -13.83
C ILE A 146 5.43 -12.68 -13.03
N GLU A 147 6.05 -12.72 -11.85
CA GLU A 147 5.92 -13.84 -10.93
C GLU A 147 4.79 -13.60 -9.94
N GLU A 148 4.72 -12.38 -9.41
CA GLU A 148 3.75 -12.00 -8.40
C GLU A 148 3.55 -10.48 -8.38
N VAL A 149 2.34 -10.07 -8.02
CA VAL A 149 1.96 -8.68 -7.82
C VAL A 149 1.67 -8.47 -6.33
N TRP A 150 2.35 -7.50 -5.71
CA TRP A 150 2.15 -7.09 -4.31
C TRP A 150 1.66 -5.64 -4.27
N LEU A 151 0.36 -5.45 -4.48
CA LEU A 151 -0.27 -4.12 -4.52
C LEU A 151 -0.07 -3.35 -3.21
N ASP A 152 -0.14 -4.04 -2.08
CA ASP A 152 0.06 -3.53 -0.72
C ASP A 152 1.48 -2.99 -0.48
N LYS A 153 2.47 -3.58 -1.14
CA LYS A 153 3.89 -3.20 -1.04
C LYS A 153 4.34 -2.32 -2.19
N ASN A 154 3.43 -1.91 -3.08
CA ASN A 154 3.76 -1.18 -4.29
C ASN A 154 4.89 -1.87 -5.09
N THR A 155 4.88 -3.20 -5.12
CA THR A 155 5.98 -4.00 -5.66
C THR A 155 5.48 -5.02 -6.67
N LEU A 156 6.14 -5.07 -7.83
CA LEU A 156 5.98 -6.11 -8.83
C LEU A 156 7.20 -7.03 -8.80
N LEU A 157 7.00 -8.31 -8.50
CA LEU A 157 8.05 -9.32 -8.53
C LEU A 157 8.12 -9.91 -9.94
N VAL A 158 9.27 -9.76 -10.60
CA VAL A 158 9.45 -10.23 -11.98
C VAL A 158 10.70 -11.10 -12.15
N LYS A 159 10.59 -12.09 -13.04
CA LYS A 159 11.69 -12.97 -13.44
C LYS A 159 12.37 -12.46 -14.71
N PRO A 160 13.71 -12.38 -14.75
CA PRO A 160 14.42 -12.20 -16.01
C PRO A 160 14.04 -13.30 -17.01
N ARG A 161 13.91 -12.95 -18.30
CA ARG A 161 13.70 -13.96 -19.36
C ARG A 161 14.88 -14.94 -19.40
N LEU A 162 14.63 -16.19 -19.79
CA LEU A 162 15.64 -17.28 -19.81
C LEU A 162 16.97 -16.86 -20.45
N VAL A 163 16.94 -16.13 -21.57
CA VAL A 163 18.13 -15.64 -22.28
C VAL A 163 19.01 -14.73 -21.41
N SER A 164 18.40 -13.88 -20.58
CA SER A 164 19.14 -13.00 -19.66
C SER A 164 19.70 -13.73 -18.43
N ARG A 165 19.15 -14.90 -18.06
CA ARG A 165 19.63 -15.74 -16.94
C ARG A 165 20.89 -16.53 -17.29
N VAL A 166 21.20 -16.67 -18.58
CA VAL A 166 22.44 -17.33 -19.05
C VAL A 166 23.69 -16.55 -18.64
N PHE A 167 23.61 -15.22 -18.59
CA PHE A 167 24.75 -14.35 -18.25
C PHE A 167 24.91 -14.12 -16.75
N GLU A 168 23.82 -14.26 -15.96
CA GLU A 168 23.84 -14.09 -14.50
C GLU A 168 23.00 -15.17 -13.79
N PRO A 169 23.50 -16.41 -13.64
CA PRO A 169 22.73 -17.55 -13.14
C PRO A 169 22.28 -17.42 -11.68
N ASN A 170 22.97 -16.57 -10.88
CA ASN A 170 22.63 -16.33 -9.48
C ASN A 170 21.50 -15.30 -9.30
N ARG A 171 21.22 -14.47 -10.31
CA ARG A 171 20.15 -13.47 -10.24
C ARG A 171 18.82 -14.18 -10.35
N LYS A 172 18.03 -14.15 -9.27
CA LYS A 172 16.78 -14.91 -9.21
C LYS A 172 15.62 -14.10 -9.75
N ASN A 173 15.39 -12.92 -9.18
CA ASN A 173 14.23 -12.08 -9.47
C ASN A 173 14.60 -10.58 -9.44
N TYR A 174 13.68 -9.74 -9.90
CA TYR A 174 13.70 -8.30 -9.68
C TYR A 174 12.47 -7.87 -8.88
N LEU A 175 12.68 -6.94 -7.96
CA LEU A 175 11.63 -6.16 -7.32
C LEU A 175 11.52 -4.84 -8.09
N VAL A 176 10.31 -4.51 -8.51
CA VAL A 176 10.03 -3.30 -9.29
C VAL A 176 9.02 -2.48 -8.52
N TYR A 177 9.44 -1.31 -8.05
CA TYR A 177 8.57 -0.34 -7.40
C TYR A 177 7.82 0.46 -8.46
N ILE A 178 6.49 0.52 -8.34
CA ILE A 178 5.65 1.03 -9.43
C ILE A 178 5.34 2.52 -9.26
N ILE A 179 4.96 2.93 -8.06
CA ILE A 179 4.56 4.30 -7.74
C ILE A 179 5.60 4.95 -6.81
N ASP A 180 5.95 6.20 -7.03
CA ASP A 180 6.77 6.97 -6.10
C ASP A 180 5.94 7.33 -4.86
N PRO A 181 6.31 6.87 -3.65
CA PRO A 181 5.52 7.14 -2.44
C PRO A 181 5.47 8.64 -2.08
N GLU A 182 6.42 9.45 -2.54
CA GLU A 182 6.47 10.89 -2.24
C GLU A 182 5.50 11.69 -3.11
N THR A 183 5.35 11.30 -4.38
CA THR A 183 4.59 12.07 -5.38
C THR A 183 3.31 11.37 -5.83
N VAL A 184 3.15 10.09 -5.50
CA VAL A 184 2.06 9.20 -5.93
C VAL A 184 1.99 9.10 -7.47
N GLN A 185 3.10 9.37 -8.16
CA GLN A 185 3.23 9.26 -9.62
C GLN A 185 3.88 7.93 -10.00
N PRO A 186 3.59 7.37 -11.18
CA PRO A 186 4.28 6.19 -11.68
C PRO A 186 5.79 6.45 -11.86
N MET A 187 6.62 5.54 -11.39
CA MET A 187 8.06 5.50 -11.65
C MET A 187 8.41 4.67 -12.89
N VAL A 188 7.47 3.81 -13.32
CA VAL A 188 7.63 2.92 -14.46
C VAL A 188 6.37 2.88 -15.32
N GLU A 189 6.55 2.61 -16.60
CA GLU A 189 5.50 2.16 -17.50
C GLU A 189 5.58 0.64 -17.67
N LEU A 190 4.41 0.00 -17.74
CA LEU A 190 4.28 -1.43 -17.97
C LEU A 190 3.61 -1.68 -19.31
N GLU A 191 4.25 -2.50 -20.14
CA GLU A 191 3.73 -2.93 -21.44
C GLU A 191 3.68 -4.47 -21.43
N LEU A 192 2.46 -5.02 -21.42
CA LEU A 192 2.25 -6.47 -21.46
C LEU A 192 2.44 -6.97 -22.90
N VAL A 193 3.26 -8.02 -23.06
CA VAL A 193 3.68 -8.56 -24.36
C VAL A 193 3.02 -9.92 -24.60
#